data_AF-A0A1X7DSF0-F1
#
_entry.id   AF-A0A1X7DSF0-F1
#
_cell.length_a   1.000
_cell.length_b   1.000
_cell.length_c   1.000
_cell.angle_alpha   90.00
_cell.angle_beta   90.00
_cell.angle_gamma   90.00
#
_symmetry.space_group_name_H-M   'P 1'
#
loop_
_entity.id
_entity.type
_entity.pdbx_description
1 polymer ?
#
loop_
_entity_poly.entity_id
_entity_poly.type
_entity_poly.pdbx_seq_one_letter_code
_entity_poly.pdbx_strand_id
1 'polypeptide(L)'
;MDLTFGTPLSQSGRLLQLTTPLGADALQALRAHGVERIGRTPRYTLDVLVQDTEYDPEKLIGQPVSLALLCDDGSQAPRHG
;
A
#
# COMPACT_ATOMS: atom_id res chain seq x y z
N MET A 1 17.63 18.63 0.12
CA MET A 1 18.77 17.70 0.26
C MET A 1 18.16 16.33 0.04
N ASP A 2 18.57 15.60 -0.99
CA ASP A 2 17.93 14.31 -1.34
C ASP A 2 18.44 13.24 -0.36
N LEU A 3 17.57 12.78 0.54
CA LEU A 3 17.87 11.86 1.64
C LEU A 3 17.40 10.43 1.33
N THR A 4 17.35 10.06 0.06
CA THR A 4 16.98 8.70 -0.37
C THR A 4 18.14 7.72 -0.18
N PHE A 5 17.94 6.68 0.64
CA PHE A 5 18.92 5.61 0.84
C PHE A 5 18.70 4.46 -0.15
N GLY A 6 19.76 4.09 -0.88
CA GLY A 6 19.80 2.88 -1.71
C GLY A 6 19.04 2.99 -3.03
N THR A 7 18.84 1.85 -3.71
CA THR A 7 18.07 1.79 -4.95
C THR A 7 16.61 2.16 -4.67
N PRO A 8 15.96 3.01 -5.50
CA PRO A 8 14.54 3.29 -5.38
C PRO A 8 13.72 2.00 -5.38
N LEU A 9 12.87 1.84 -4.38
CA LEU A 9 11.95 0.71 -4.29
C LEU A 9 10.70 1.03 -5.09
N SER A 10 10.19 0.03 -5.79
CA SER A 10 8.92 0.15 -6.52
C SER A 10 7.85 -0.79 -5.97
N GLN A 11 6.61 -0.35 -6.11
CA GLN A 11 5.40 -1.16 -5.98
C GLN A 11 5.17 -2.08 -7.19
N SER A 12 5.75 -1.77 -8.34
CA SER A 12 5.59 -2.55 -9.57
C SER A 12 6.06 -3.99 -9.39
N GLY A 13 5.24 -4.95 -9.83
CA GLY A 13 5.55 -6.38 -9.78
C GLY A 13 5.44 -7.02 -8.38
N ARG A 14 5.02 -6.29 -7.35
CA ARG A 14 4.77 -6.87 -6.02
C ARG A 14 3.49 -7.69 -5.98
N LEU A 15 3.46 -8.67 -5.08
CA LEU A 15 2.26 -9.43 -4.73
C LEU A 15 1.17 -8.52 -4.13
N LEU A 16 1.58 -7.62 -3.23
CA LEU A 16 0.72 -6.60 -2.63
C LEU A 16 1.04 -5.27 -3.31
N GLN A 17 0.10 -4.75 -4.09
CA GLN A 17 0.23 -3.47 -4.79
C GLN A 17 -0.63 -2.44 -4.07
N LEU A 18 0.01 -1.45 -3.45
CA LEU A 18 -0.66 -0.38 -2.72
C LEU A 18 -0.60 0.92 -3.54
N THR A 19 -1.77 1.49 -3.80
CA THR A 19 -1.92 2.80 -4.44
C THR A 19 -2.43 3.80 -3.41
N THR A 20 -1.73 4.93 -3.30
CA THR A 20 -2.08 6.03 -2.39
C THR A 20 -2.06 7.36 -3.13
N PRO A 21 -2.74 8.41 -2.64
CA PRO A 21 -2.68 9.73 -3.24
C PRO A 21 -1.31 10.41 -3.09
N LEU A 22 -0.41 9.88 -2.27
CA LEU A 22 0.94 10.42 -2.10
C LEU A 22 1.91 9.99 -3.20
N GLY A 23 1.49 9.08 -4.09
CA GLY A 23 2.28 8.56 -5.19
C GLY A 23 2.33 7.04 -5.20
N ALA A 24 2.65 6.47 -6.37
CA ALA A 24 2.66 5.03 -6.59
C ALA A 24 3.75 4.30 -5.81
N ASP A 25 4.92 4.92 -5.63
CA ASP A 25 6.08 4.32 -4.95
C ASP A 25 6.42 5.04 -3.63
N ALA A 26 5.50 5.85 -3.09
CA ALA A 26 5.73 6.54 -1.82
C ALA A 26 5.75 5.56 -0.63
N LEU A 27 5.01 4.46 -0.73
CA LEU A 27 4.91 3.40 0.28
C LEU A 27 5.04 2.03 -0.36
N GLN A 28 5.74 1.10 0.29
CA GLN A 28 5.93 -0.28 -0.18
C GLN A 28 5.24 -1.26 0.77
N ALA A 29 4.20 -1.95 0.30
CA ALA A 29 3.42 -2.88 1.11
C ALA A 29 4.22 -4.17 1.37
N LEU A 30 4.39 -4.51 2.65
CA LEU A 30 5.11 -5.72 3.08
C LEU A 30 4.17 -6.83 3.51
N ARG A 31 3.12 -6.48 4.26
CA ARG A 31 2.17 -7.43 4.85
C ARG A 31 0.79 -6.80 4.83
N ALA A 32 -0.21 -7.64 4.59
CA ALA A 32 -1.61 -7.30 4.76
C ALA A 32 -2.29 -8.33 5.65
N HIS A 33 -3.05 -7.86 6.64
CA HIS A 33 -3.94 -8.68 7.44
C HIS A 33 -5.37 -8.16 7.27
N GLY A 34 -6.23 -8.96 6.66
CA GLY A 34 -7.63 -8.62 6.36
C GLY A 34 -8.61 -9.40 7.24
N VAL A 35 -9.61 -8.71 7.76
CA VAL A 35 -10.76 -9.32 8.43
C VAL A 35 -12.03 -8.85 7.73
N GLU A 36 -12.77 -9.81 7.16
CA GLU A 36 -14.03 -9.56 6.46
C GLU A 36 -15.14 -10.44 7.04
N ARG A 37 -16.35 -9.90 7.15
CA ARG A 37 -17.55 -10.63 7.56
C ARG A 37 -18.75 -10.09 6.78
N ILE A 38 -19.65 -10.98 6.38
CA ILE A 38 -20.87 -10.60 5.67
C ILE A 38 -21.68 -9.59 6.51
N GLY A 39 -22.05 -8.46 5.90
CA GLY A 39 -22.81 -7.40 6.57
C GLY A 39 -22.01 -6.60 7.61
N ARG A 40 -20.68 -6.60 7.55
CA ARG A 40 -19.80 -5.74 8.37
C ARG A 40 -18.77 -5.06 7.48
N THR A 41 -18.30 -3.89 7.90
CA THR A 41 -17.23 -3.18 7.22
C THR A 41 -15.93 -4.00 7.27
N PRO A 42 -15.31 -4.30 6.13
CA PRO A 42 -14.02 -4.99 6.11
C PRO A 42 -12.93 -4.12 6.73
N ARG A 43 -11.94 -4.74 7.38
CA ARG A 43 -10.79 -4.04 7.94
C ARG A 43 -9.50 -4.67 7.46
N TYR A 44 -8.62 -3.84 6.92
CA TYR A 44 -7.27 -4.22 6.53
C TYR A 44 -6.26 -3.48 7.38
N THR A 45 -5.24 -4.18 7.85
CA THR A 45 -4.05 -3.61 8.47
C THR A 45 -2.87 -3.92 7.57
N LEU A 46 -2.16 -2.89 7.14
CA LEU A 46 -1.00 -3.00 6.27
C LEU A 46 0.25 -2.57 7.03
N ASP A 47 1.32 -3.33 6.88
CA ASP A 47 2.66 -2.85 7.20
C ASP A 47 3.30 -2.36 5.90
N VAL A 48 3.85 -1.16 5.94
CA VAL A 48 4.48 -0.50 4.79
C VAL A 48 5.90 -0.07 5.14
N LEU A 49 6.77 -0.06 4.14
CA LEU A 49 8.06 0.63 4.20
C LEU A 49 7.93 2.00 3.53
N VAL A 50 8.78 2.91 3.97
CA VAL A 50 8.99 4.22 3.36
C VAL A 50 10.49 4.46 3.25
N GLN A 51 10.96 4.88 2.09
CA GLN A 51 12.37 5.27 1.91
C GLN A 51 12.61 6.75 2.19
N ASP A 52 11.57 7.57 2.06
CA ASP A 52 11.62 9.00 2.35
C ASP A 52 11.66 9.24 3.87
N THR A 53 12.74 9.84 4.35
CA THR A 53 12.94 10.17 5.77
C THR A 53 12.10 11.35 6.24
N GLU A 54 11.55 12.15 5.32
CA GLU A 54 10.69 13.30 5.61
C GLU A 54 9.20 12.96 5.43
N TYR A 55 8.87 11.66 5.34
CA TYR A 55 7.50 11.20 5.17
C TYR A 55 6.58 11.62 6.31
N ASP A 56 5.44 12.22 5.95
CA ASP A 56 4.40 12.67 6.87
C ASP A 56 3.17 11.74 6.80
N PRO A 57 2.96 10.88 7.81
CA PRO A 57 1.84 9.93 7.83
C PRO A 57 0.47 10.61 7.94
N GLU A 58 0.39 11.85 8.44
CA GLU A 58 -0.89 12.54 8.63
C GLU A 58 -1.58 12.82 7.28
N LYS A 59 -0.79 12.97 6.21
CA LYS A 59 -1.31 13.18 4.85
C LYS A 59 -2.13 12.01 4.31
N LEU A 60 -2.05 10.82 4.90
CA LEU A 60 -2.90 9.67 4.53
C LEU A 60 -4.18 9.56 5.35
N ILE A 61 -4.31 10.26 6.47
CA ILE A 61 -5.46 10.09 7.35
C ILE A 61 -6.72 10.55 6.62
N GLY A 62 -7.70 9.65 6.52
CA GLY A 62 -8.98 9.91 5.84
C GLY A 62 -8.88 9.93 4.31
N GLN A 63 -7.71 9.63 3.74
CA GLN A 63 -7.55 9.53 2.30
C GLN A 63 -7.94 8.14 1.80
N PRO A 64 -8.54 8.04 0.60
CA PRO A 64 -8.82 6.75 -0.02
C PRO A 64 -7.52 6.08 -0.44
N VAL A 65 -7.41 4.77 -0.18
CA VAL A 65 -6.29 3.94 -0.60
C VAL A 65 -6.80 2.64 -1.23
N SER A 66 -6.01 2.07 -2.13
CA SER A 66 -6.34 0.79 -2.76
C SER A 66 -5.21 -0.20 -2.59
N LEU A 67 -5.54 -1.39 -2.09
CA LEU A 67 -4.67 -2.55 -2.05
C LEU A 67 -5.15 -3.55 -3.11
N ALA A 68 -4.26 -4.02 -3.98
CA ALA A 68 -4.51 -5.11 -4.89
C ALA A 68 -3.60 -6.31 -4.58
N LEU A 69 -4.17 -7.50 -4.57
CA LEU A 69 -3.41 -8.76 -4.51
C LEU A 69 -3.25 -9.29 -5.93
N LEU A 70 -2.01 -9.57 -6.33
CA LEU A 70 -1.72 -10.23 -7.60
C LEU A 70 -2.09 -11.72 -7.50
N CYS A 71 -2.96 -12.17 -8.41
CA CYS A 71 -3.37 -13.55 -8.54
C CYS A 71 -2.39 -14.33 -9.45
N ASP A 72 -2.48 -15.66 -9.42
CA ASP A 72 -1.64 -16.56 -10.22
C ASP A 72 -1.90 -16.45 -11.74
N ASP A 73 -3.11 -16.06 -12.13
CA ASP A 73 -3.51 -15.75 -13.50
C ASP A 73 -3.09 -14.34 -13.96
N GLY A 74 -2.40 -13.57 -13.11
CA GLY A 74 -1.99 -12.20 -13.37
C GLY A 74 -3.09 -11.15 -13.16
N SER A 75 -4.31 -11.56 -12.80
CA SER A 75 -5.37 -10.62 -12.41
C SER A 75 -5.07 -9.97 -11.06
N GLN A 76 -5.81 -8.91 -10.75
CA GLN A 76 -5.70 -8.19 -9.49
C GLN A 76 -7.00 -8.29 -8.70
N ALA A 77 -6.90 -8.66 -7.43
CA ALA A 77 -8.01 -8.67 -6.49
C ALA A 77 -7.99 -7.38 -5.63
N PRO A 78 -8.81 -6.37 -5.93
CA PRO A 78 -8.74 -5.06 -5.27
C PRO A 78 -9.48 -5.04 -3.92
N ARG A 79 -9.00 -4.17 -3.02
CA ARG A 79 -9.60 -3.77 -1.75
C ARG A 79 -9.44 -2.26 -1.65
N HIS A 80 -10.55 -1.54 -1.56
CA HIS A 80 -10.58 -0.09 -1.46
C HIS A 80 -11.14 0.31 -0.10
N GLY A 81 -10.56 1.34 0.51
CA GLY A 81 -10.99 1.87 1.81
C GLY A 81 -10.44 3.24 2.12
#